data_AF-A0A954JMM0-F1
#
_entry.id   AF-A0A954JMM0-F1
#
_cell.length_a   1.000
_cell.length_b   1.000
_cell.length_c   1.000
_cell.angle_alpha   90.00
_cell.angle_beta   90.00
_cell.angle_gamma   90.00
#
_symmetry.space_group_name_H-M   'P 1'
#
loop_
_entity.id
_entity.type
_entity.pdbx_description
1 polymer ?
#
loop_
_entity_poly.entity_id
_entity_poly.type
_entity_poly.pdbx_seq_one_letter_code
_entity_poly.pdbx_strand_id
1 'polypeptide(L)'
;MNTYTELLMDSLLGFSAEEWLRLAEVIALVVATWVGGRQLRLLRREYKEANVRDRRARALEYSLARNSHMRDARERVELVFPWQKWHGKVIPEEVLQEEFKKHPEVRFHLIVLLANWENLALMIAARIADEQLAEEMVSTTMVEYVHRFQEFINLRHQHEPRIYAYLLHQAKRWSGRRRSPRLHYRA
;
A
#
# COMPACT_ATOMS: atom_id res chain seq x y z
N MET A 1 -51.92 -21.91 40.86
CA MET A 1 -50.81 -21.00 41.22
C MET A 1 -49.58 -21.85 41.43
N ASN A 2 -48.45 -21.42 40.86
CA ASN A 2 -47.26 -22.26 40.71
C ASN A 2 -46.45 -22.18 42.02
N THR A 3 -46.33 -23.27 42.77
CA THR A 3 -45.60 -23.34 44.06
C THR A 3 -44.14 -22.85 43.97
N TYR A 4 -43.56 -22.85 42.77
CA TYR A 4 -42.24 -22.30 42.50
C TYR A 4 -42.14 -20.78 42.60
N THR A 5 -43.23 -20.03 42.35
CA THR A 5 -43.19 -18.56 42.45
C THR A 5 -43.26 -18.08 43.89
N GLU A 6 -43.96 -18.79 44.77
CA GLU A 6 -44.04 -18.44 46.21
C GLU A 6 -42.73 -18.72 46.94
N LEU A 7 -42.09 -19.87 46.66
CA LEU A 7 -40.77 -20.22 47.21
C LEU A 7 -39.67 -19.23 46.78
N LEU A 8 -39.74 -18.71 45.55
CA LEU A 8 -38.83 -17.68 45.07
C LEU A 8 -39.08 -16.34 45.76
N MET A 9 -40.34 -15.93 45.96
CA MET A 9 -40.65 -14.67 46.65
C MET A 9 -40.23 -14.67 48.12
N ASP A 10 -40.42 -15.77 48.85
CA ASP A 10 -40.01 -15.86 50.26
C ASP A 10 -38.49 -15.83 50.42
N SER A 11 -37.74 -16.44 49.49
CA SER A 11 -36.27 -16.35 49.50
C SER A 11 -35.72 -14.95 49.18
N LEU A 12 -36.47 -14.15 48.42
CA LEU A 12 -36.08 -12.79 48.02
C LEU A 12 -36.38 -11.74 49.11
N LEU A 13 -37.36 -12.01 49.99
CA LEU A 13 -37.74 -11.15 51.11
C LEU A 13 -36.82 -11.28 52.34
N GLY A 14 -35.95 -12.29 52.39
CA GLY A 14 -34.97 -12.50 53.47
C GLY A 14 -33.65 -11.76 53.32
N PHE A 15 -33.44 -11.06 52.20
CA PHE A 15 -32.20 -10.32 51.93
C PHE A 15 -32.20 -8.94 52.61
N SER A 16 -31.12 -8.63 53.32
CA SER A 16 -30.89 -7.32 53.92
C SER A 16 -30.58 -6.27 52.84
N ALA A 17 -30.83 -4.99 53.15
CA ALA A 17 -30.57 -3.88 52.21
C ALA A 17 -29.08 -3.82 51.77
N GLU A 18 -28.15 -4.24 52.63
CA GLU A 18 -26.71 -4.29 52.33
C GLU A 18 -26.38 -5.37 51.29
N GLU A 19 -27.02 -6.53 51.35
CA GLU A 19 -26.79 -7.62 50.41
C GLU A 19 -27.34 -7.28 49.01
N TRP A 20 -28.48 -6.57 48.96
CA TRP A 20 -29.02 -6.02 47.71
C TRP A 20 -28.08 -4.99 47.06
N LEU A 21 -27.46 -4.11 47.86
CA LEU A 21 -26.48 -3.15 47.37
C LEU A 21 -25.23 -3.84 46.82
N ARG A 22 -24.70 -4.84 47.53
CA ARG A 22 -23.54 -5.63 47.05
C ARG A 22 -23.85 -6.37 45.76
N LEU A 23 -25.06 -6.94 45.63
CA LEU A 23 -25.50 -7.59 44.39
C LEU A 23 -25.54 -6.58 43.23
N ALA A 24 -26.09 -5.39 43.47
CA ALA A 24 -26.16 -4.32 42.47
C ALA A 24 -24.77 -3.83 42.05
N GLU A 25 -23.82 -3.70 42.98
CA GLU A 25 -22.42 -3.35 42.69
C GLU A 25 -21.75 -4.38 41.81
N VAL A 26 -21.90 -5.68 42.13
CA VAL A 26 -21.34 -6.78 41.33
C VAL A 26 -21.95 -6.77 39.92
N ILE A 27 -23.27 -6.61 39.80
CA ILE A 27 -23.95 -6.52 38.51
C ILE A 27 -23.43 -5.32 37.72
N ALA A 28 -23.31 -4.15 38.34
CA ALA A 28 -22.79 -2.95 37.70
C ALA A 28 -21.36 -3.15 37.17
N LEU A 29 -20.49 -3.82 37.94
CA LEU A 29 -19.10 -4.09 37.58
C LEU A 29 -18.99 -5.08 36.41
N VAL A 30 -19.84 -6.12 36.39
CA VAL A 30 -19.95 -7.07 35.27
C VAL A 30 -20.42 -6.36 33.99
N VAL A 31 -21.46 -5.53 34.09
CA VAL A 31 -21.98 -4.76 32.95
C VAL A 31 -20.92 -3.78 32.43
N ALA A 32 -20.25 -3.04 33.31
CA ALA A 32 -19.19 -2.11 32.92
C ALA A 32 -18.04 -2.82 32.20
N THR A 33 -17.60 -3.97 32.71
CA THR A 33 -16.55 -4.80 32.09
C THR A 33 -16.98 -5.30 30.72
N TRP A 34 -18.23 -5.75 30.59
CA TRP A 34 -18.79 -6.21 29.32
C TRP A 34 -18.88 -5.09 28.28
N VAL A 35 -19.39 -3.91 28.67
CA VAL A 35 -19.48 -2.72 27.82
C VAL A 35 -18.10 -2.25 27.40
N GLY A 36 -17.15 -2.14 28.33
CA GLY A 36 -15.77 -1.75 28.04
C GLY A 36 -15.08 -2.71 27.08
N GLY A 37 -15.27 -4.02 27.27
CA GLY A 37 -14.77 -5.05 26.35
C GLY A 37 -15.37 -4.92 24.94
N ARG A 38 -16.67 -4.61 24.85
CA ARG A 38 -17.36 -4.40 23.56
C ARG A 38 -16.88 -3.13 22.86
N GLN A 39 -16.73 -2.02 23.59
CA GLN A 39 -16.20 -0.75 23.06
C GLN A 39 -14.76 -0.92 22.56
N LEU A 40 -13.90 -1.63 23.30
CA LEU A 40 -12.53 -1.90 22.87
C LEU A 40 -12.47 -2.70 21.56
N ARG A 41 -13.38 -3.68 21.38
CA ARG A 41 -13.48 -4.44 20.13
C ARG A 41 -13.92 -3.57 18.96
N LEU A 42 -14.90 -2.68 19.18
CA LEU A 42 -15.35 -1.73 18.17
C LEU A 42 -14.23 -0.78 17.76
N LEU A 43 -13.52 -0.17 18.72
CA LEU A 43 -12.37 0.70 18.48
C LEU A 43 -11.27 -0.01 17.69
N ARG A 44 -10.94 -1.26 18.04
CA ARG A 44 -9.95 -2.04 17.29
C ARG A 44 -10.39 -2.30 15.85
N ARG A 45 -11.69 -2.49 15.62
CA ARG A 45 -12.23 -2.71 14.28
C ARG A 45 -12.19 -1.42 13.46
N GLU A 46 -12.65 -0.30 14.03
CA GLU A 46 -12.59 1.01 13.40
C GLU A 46 -11.16 1.41 13.06
N TYR A 47 -10.20 1.18 13.97
CA TYR A 47 -8.79 1.49 13.71
C TYR A 47 -8.20 0.65 12.57
N LYS A 48 -8.60 -0.63 12.45
CA LYS A 48 -8.20 -1.48 11.32
C LYS A 48 -8.84 -1.01 10.02
N GLU A 49 -10.13 -0.72 10.02
CA GLU A 49 -10.87 -0.25 8.85
C GLU A 49 -10.37 1.12 8.38
N ALA A 50 -10.09 2.04 9.32
CA ALA A 50 -9.48 3.34 9.05
C ALA A 50 -8.09 3.18 8.43
N ASN A 51 -7.24 2.32 8.99
CA ASN A 51 -5.93 2.03 8.38
C ASN A 51 -6.04 1.46 6.96
N VAL A 52 -7.01 0.58 6.70
CA VAL A 52 -7.24 0.05 5.35
C VAL A 52 -7.74 1.14 4.41
N ARG A 53 -8.66 2.00 4.85
CA ARG A 53 -9.14 3.15 4.06
C ARG A 53 -8.01 4.14 3.77
N ASP A 54 -7.19 4.46 4.76
CA ASP A 54 -6.01 5.31 4.62
C ASP A 54 -5.02 4.72 3.61
N ARG A 55 -4.72 3.43 3.72
CA ARG A 55 -3.85 2.73 2.77
C ARG A 55 -4.43 2.78 1.35
N ARG A 56 -5.73 2.56 1.20
CA ARG A 56 -6.43 2.67 -0.09
C ARG A 56 -6.43 4.11 -0.63
N ALA A 57 -6.67 5.10 0.22
CA ALA A 57 -6.64 6.51 -0.16
C ALA A 57 -5.23 6.93 -0.62
N ARG A 58 -4.18 6.53 0.10
CA ARG A 58 -2.78 6.74 -0.28
C ARG A 58 -2.41 5.99 -1.57
N ALA A 59 -2.91 4.77 -1.76
CA ALA A 59 -2.72 4.03 -3.01
C ALA A 59 -3.43 4.70 -4.20
N LEU A 60 -4.60 5.30 -3.99
CA LEU A 60 -5.33 6.07 -5.01
C LEU A 60 -4.64 7.41 -5.32
N GLU A 61 -4.09 8.09 -4.30
CA GLU A 61 -3.18 9.23 -4.49
C GLU A 61 -1.94 8.85 -5.28
N TYR A 62 -1.45 7.62 -5.12
CA TYR A 62 -0.34 7.07 -5.89
C TYR A 62 -0.68 6.78 -7.36
N SER A 63 -1.97 6.72 -7.71
CA SER A 63 -2.34 6.55 -9.12
C SER A 63 -1.76 7.72 -9.92
N LEU A 64 -0.88 7.39 -10.86
CA LEU A 64 -0.22 8.35 -11.76
C LEU A 64 -1.20 9.26 -12.49
N ALA A 65 -2.48 8.89 -12.53
CA ALA A 65 -3.57 9.70 -13.07
C ALA A 65 -3.78 11.02 -12.31
N ARG A 66 -3.51 11.07 -11.00
CA ARG A 66 -3.81 12.24 -10.15
C ARG A 66 -2.62 13.18 -9.95
N ASN A 67 -1.39 12.70 -10.10
CA ASN A 67 -0.19 13.53 -10.01
C ASN A 67 0.14 14.15 -11.38
N SER A 68 -0.31 15.39 -11.61
CA SER A 68 -0.08 16.13 -12.86
C SER A 68 1.41 16.20 -13.21
N HIS A 69 2.30 16.43 -12.24
CA HIS A 69 3.73 16.49 -12.48
C HIS A 69 4.31 15.17 -13.02
N MET A 70 3.79 14.01 -12.59
CA MET A 70 4.23 12.72 -13.12
C MET A 70 3.74 12.49 -14.54
N ARG A 71 2.51 12.93 -14.84
CA ARG A 71 1.97 12.87 -16.20
C ARG A 71 2.78 13.74 -17.14
N ASP A 72 3.05 14.97 -16.74
CA ASP A 72 3.84 15.92 -17.54
C ASP A 72 5.26 15.40 -17.74
N ALA A 73 5.92 14.91 -16.69
CA ALA A 73 7.26 14.32 -16.80
C ALA A 73 7.27 13.12 -17.75
N ARG A 74 6.27 12.24 -17.66
CA ARG A 74 6.12 11.09 -18.54
C ARG A 74 5.92 11.52 -20.00
N GLU A 75 5.03 12.48 -20.25
CA GLU A 75 4.76 13.00 -21.59
C GLU A 75 6.02 13.60 -22.21
N ARG A 76 6.77 14.42 -21.45
CA ARG A 76 8.05 15.00 -21.89
C ARG A 76 9.08 13.93 -22.25
N VAL A 77 9.19 12.87 -21.44
CA VAL A 77 10.11 11.76 -21.71
C VAL A 77 9.67 10.94 -22.93
N GLU A 78 8.37 10.68 -23.10
CA GLU A 78 7.84 9.93 -24.25
C GLU A 78 7.92 10.73 -25.55
N LEU A 79 7.90 12.07 -25.52
CA LEU A 79 8.10 12.89 -26.71
C LEU A 79 9.51 12.69 -27.32
N VAL A 80 10.53 12.55 -26.47
CA VAL A 80 11.93 12.36 -26.90
C VAL A 80 12.28 10.89 -27.09
N PHE A 81 11.75 10.03 -26.22
CA PHE A 81 11.97 8.58 -26.26
C PHE A 81 10.66 7.82 -26.48
N PRO A 82 10.05 7.94 -27.68
CA PRO A 82 8.71 7.43 -27.92
C PRO A 82 8.62 5.92 -27.80
N TRP A 83 7.56 5.49 -27.12
CA TRP A 83 7.25 4.10 -26.85
C TRP A 83 7.40 3.18 -28.06
N GLN A 84 6.87 3.59 -29.21
CA GLN A 84 6.82 2.81 -30.44
C GLN A 84 8.21 2.50 -30.99
N LYS A 85 9.18 3.39 -30.77
CA LYS A 85 10.57 3.22 -31.25
C LYS A 85 11.37 2.30 -30.34
N TRP A 86 11.15 2.39 -29.04
CA TRP A 86 11.96 1.75 -27.99
C TRP A 86 11.22 0.66 -27.22
N HIS A 87 10.15 0.10 -27.80
CA HIS A 87 9.44 -1.01 -27.20
C HIS A 87 10.34 -2.25 -27.15
N GLY A 88 10.50 -2.85 -25.96
CA GLY A 88 11.33 -4.04 -25.75
C GLY A 88 12.83 -3.83 -25.94
N LYS A 89 13.29 -2.61 -26.22
CA LYS A 89 14.70 -2.29 -26.49
C LYS A 89 15.27 -1.41 -25.39
N VAL A 90 16.54 -1.64 -25.07
CA VAL A 90 17.34 -0.73 -24.24
C VAL A 90 17.80 0.44 -25.12
N ILE A 91 17.73 1.66 -24.60
CA ILE A 91 18.27 2.84 -25.29
C ILE A 91 19.78 2.90 -25.03
N PRO A 92 20.62 2.91 -26.09
CA PRO A 92 22.06 3.05 -25.93
C PRO A 92 22.43 4.34 -25.20
N GLU A 93 23.51 4.31 -24.43
CA GLU A 93 24.02 5.47 -23.70
C GLU A 93 24.26 6.66 -24.64
N GLU A 94 24.84 6.43 -25.81
CA GLU A 94 25.20 7.49 -26.75
C GLU A 94 23.97 8.28 -27.18
N VAL A 95 22.86 7.58 -27.43
CA VAL A 95 21.57 8.17 -27.79
C VAL A 95 21.00 8.96 -26.61
N LEU A 96 21.08 8.41 -25.39
CA LEU A 96 20.63 9.13 -24.19
C LEU A 96 21.42 10.43 -24.01
N GLN A 97 22.75 10.40 -24.14
CA GLN A 97 23.60 11.58 -23.98
C GLN A 97 23.36 12.62 -25.09
N GLU A 98 23.16 12.18 -26.33
CA GLU A 98 22.83 13.08 -27.44
C GLU A 98 21.50 13.79 -27.19
N GLU A 99 20.47 13.05 -26.82
CA GLU A 99 19.15 13.61 -26.57
C GLU A 99 19.11 14.47 -25.30
N PHE A 100 19.85 14.13 -24.24
CA PHE A 100 19.97 15.01 -23.06
C PHE A 100 20.74 16.31 -23.33
N LYS A 101 21.61 16.35 -24.35
CA LYS A 101 22.23 17.61 -24.78
C LYS A 101 21.24 18.49 -25.53
N LYS A 102 20.37 17.90 -26.36
CA LYS A 102 19.33 18.62 -27.10
C LYS A 102 18.17 19.07 -26.20
N HIS A 103 17.80 18.22 -25.24
CA HIS A 103 16.65 18.36 -24.35
C HIS A 103 17.07 18.15 -22.89
N PRO A 104 17.80 19.11 -22.28
CA PRO A 104 18.37 18.96 -20.93
C PRO A 104 17.31 18.73 -19.84
N GLU A 105 16.09 19.25 -20.02
CA GLU A 105 14.96 19.06 -19.12
C GLU A 105 14.47 17.61 -19.05
N VAL A 106 14.63 16.85 -20.14
CA VAL A 106 14.18 15.44 -20.22
C VAL A 106 14.98 14.57 -19.27
N ARG A 107 16.27 14.87 -19.07
CA ARG A 107 17.08 14.18 -18.07
C ARG A 107 16.48 14.33 -16.68
N PHE A 108 16.06 15.55 -16.31
CA PHE A 108 15.43 15.80 -15.03
C PHE A 108 14.09 15.07 -14.90
N HIS A 109 13.24 15.13 -15.93
CA HIS A 109 11.96 14.41 -15.94
C HIS A 109 12.14 12.90 -15.81
N LEU A 110 13.13 12.31 -16.49
CA LEU A 110 13.44 10.89 -16.36
C LEU A 110 13.88 10.54 -14.93
N ILE A 111 14.73 11.36 -14.31
CA ILE A 111 15.16 11.16 -12.91
C ILE A 111 13.95 11.17 -11.99
N VAL A 112 13.06 12.14 -12.16
CA VAL A 112 11.84 12.27 -11.34
C VAL A 112 10.96 11.03 -11.49
N LEU A 113 10.75 10.53 -12.72
CA LEU A 113 9.97 9.31 -12.95
C LEU A 113 10.61 8.08 -12.28
N LEU A 114 11.91 7.88 -12.47
CA LEU A 114 12.62 6.75 -11.87
C LEU A 114 12.66 6.83 -10.34
N ALA A 115 12.85 8.03 -9.77
CA ALA A 115 12.79 8.25 -8.33
C ALA A 115 11.38 7.97 -7.77
N ASN A 116 10.33 8.34 -8.50
CA ASN A 116 8.98 7.98 -8.12
C ASN A 116 8.80 6.44 -8.10
N TRP A 117 9.28 5.74 -9.11
CA TRP A 117 9.22 4.27 -9.11
C TRP A 117 10.06 3.62 -8.00
N GLU A 118 11.23 4.17 -7.69
CA GLU A 118 12.03 3.76 -6.53
C GLU A 118 11.25 3.93 -5.23
N ASN A 119 10.56 5.05 -5.05
CA ASN A 119 9.74 5.29 -3.86
C ASN A 119 8.59 4.27 -3.77
N LEU A 120 7.93 3.91 -4.88
CA LEU A 120 6.95 2.82 -4.87
C LEU A 120 7.57 1.50 -4.41
N ALA A 121 8.70 1.13 -5.02
CA ALA A 121 9.38 -0.12 -4.71
C ALA A 121 9.80 -0.17 -3.23
N LEU A 122 10.26 0.95 -2.67
CA LEU A 122 10.57 1.11 -1.26
C LEU A 122 9.32 0.95 -0.38
N MET A 123 8.21 1.59 -0.74
CA MET A 123 6.95 1.47 -0.01
C MET A 123 6.39 0.04 -0.02
N ILE A 124 6.55 -0.68 -1.14
CA ILE A 124 6.22 -2.11 -1.24
C ILE A 124 7.12 -2.92 -0.30
N ALA A 125 8.44 -2.69 -0.34
CA ALA A 125 9.40 -3.38 0.53
C ALA A 125 9.10 -3.15 2.02
N ALA A 126 8.67 -1.94 2.38
CA ALA A 126 8.26 -1.56 3.73
C ALA A 126 6.84 -2.04 4.11
N ARG A 127 6.13 -2.76 3.23
CA ARG A 127 4.73 -3.20 3.41
C ARG A 127 3.74 -2.06 3.68
N ILE A 128 4.05 -0.86 3.17
CA ILE A 128 3.19 0.32 3.24
C ILE A 128 2.19 0.29 2.09
N ALA A 129 2.68 -0.02 0.88
CA ALA A 129 1.87 -0.20 -0.31
C ALA A 129 1.49 -1.67 -0.49
N ASP A 130 0.26 -1.92 -0.97
CA ASP A 130 -0.18 -3.26 -1.38
C ASP A 130 0.52 -3.64 -2.69
N GLU A 131 1.36 -4.67 -2.63
CA GLU A 131 2.15 -5.10 -3.79
C GLU A 131 1.28 -5.61 -4.93
N GLN A 132 0.20 -6.35 -4.63
CA GLN A 132 -0.65 -6.94 -5.65
C GLN A 132 -1.38 -5.85 -6.42
N LEU A 133 -1.97 -4.89 -5.69
CA LEU A 133 -2.62 -3.74 -6.31
C LEU A 133 -1.62 -2.91 -7.13
N ALA A 134 -0.42 -2.65 -6.59
CA ALA A 134 0.60 -1.92 -7.31
C ALA A 134 1.04 -2.67 -8.58
N GLU A 135 1.22 -3.98 -8.51
CA GLU A 135 1.58 -4.80 -9.67
C GLU A 135 0.52 -4.71 -10.76
N GLU A 136 -0.75 -4.86 -10.42
CA GLU A 136 -1.86 -4.73 -11.38
C GLU A 136 -1.92 -3.34 -12.04
N MET A 137 -1.66 -2.28 -11.26
CA MET A 137 -1.77 -0.91 -11.76
C MET A 137 -0.60 -0.47 -12.64
N VAL A 138 0.63 -0.84 -12.28
CA VAL A 138 1.82 -0.18 -12.85
C VAL A 138 2.94 -1.10 -13.31
N SER A 139 2.85 -2.42 -13.08
CA SER A 139 4.00 -3.30 -13.34
C SER A 139 4.44 -3.30 -14.80
N THR A 140 3.53 -3.10 -15.76
CA THR A 140 3.89 -3.06 -17.19
C THR A 140 4.77 -1.87 -17.45
N THR A 141 4.26 -0.68 -17.16
CA THR A 141 4.97 0.57 -17.38
C THR A 141 6.28 0.63 -16.60
N MET A 142 6.29 0.21 -15.33
CA MET A 142 7.51 0.25 -14.51
C MET A 142 8.60 -0.67 -15.06
N VAL A 143 8.29 -1.94 -15.34
CA VAL A 143 9.27 -2.91 -15.87
C VAL A 143 9.81 -2.45 -17.21
N GLU A 144 8.93 -1.93 -18.07
CA GLU A 144 9.31 -1.44 -19.38
C GLU A 144 10.20 -0.20 -19.32
N TYR A 145 9.91 0.75 -18.42
CA TYR A 145 10.76 1.92 -18.20
C TYR A 145 12.14 1.52 -17.68
N VAL A 146 12.19 0.61 -16.71
CA VAL A 146 13.46 0.09 -16.17
C VAL A 146 14.28 -0.57 -17.28
N HIS A 147 13.66 -1.42 -18.10
CA HIS A 147 14.33 -2.07 -19.22
C HIS A 147 14.82 -1.06 -20.26
N ARG A 148 13.96 -0.12 -20.67
CA ARG A 148 14.29 0.89 -21.68
C ARG A 148 15.46 1.77 -21.27
N PHE A 149 15.45 2.24 -20.02
CA PHE A 149 16.45 3.16 -19.49
C PHE A 149 17.54 2.46 -18.66
N GLN A 150 17.77 1.16 -18.93
CA GLN A 150 18.71 0.35 -18.16
C GLN A 150 20.13 0.94 -18.18
N GLU A 151 20.61 1.46 -19.31
CA GLU A 151 21.94 2.10 -19.38
C GLU A 151 22.03 3.35 -18.50
N PHE A 152 21.01 4.22 -18.54
CA PHE A 152 20.95 5.38 -17.64
C PHE A 152 20.96 4.99 -16.16
N ILE A 153 20.20 3.96 -15.81
CA ILE A 153 20.14 3.43 -14.44
C ILE A 153 21.50 2.87 -14.03
N ASN A 154 22.15 2.07 -14.89
CA ASN A 154 23.45 1.47 -14.65
C ASN A 154 24.52 2.51 -14.37
N LEU A 155 24.59 3.56 -15.21
CA LEU A 155 25.56 4.66 -15.04
C LEU A 155 25.39 5.33 -13.67
N ARG A 156 24.14 5.62 -13.27
CA ARG A 156 23.89 6.21 -11.95
C ARG A 156 24.22 5.27 -10.82
N HIS A 157 23.92 3.98 -10.97
CA HIS A 157 24.17 2.96 -9.97
C HIS A 157 25.68 2.68 -9.78
N GLN A 158 26.49 2.82 -10.83
CA GLN A 158 27.96 2.74 -10.72
C GLN A 158 28.53 3.82 -9.81
N HIS A 159 27.98 5.04 -9.86
CA HIS A 159 28.39 6.13 -8.98
C HIS A 159 27.81 6.01 -7.57
N GLU A 160 26.57 5.55 -7.45
CA GLU A 160 25.91 5.35 -6.16
C GLU A 160 25.09 4.06 -6.15
N PRO A 161 25.64 2.95 -5.60
CA PRO A 161 25.00 1.62 -5.62
C PRO A 161 23.67 1.52 -4.87
N ARG A 162 23.27 2.57 -4.14
CA ARG A 162 21.96 2.61 -3.48
C ARG A 162 20.87 3.18 -4.38
N ILE A 163 21.24 3.97 -5.39
CA ILE A 163 20.28 4.56 -6.31
C ILE A 163 19.61 3.43 -7.12
N TYR A 164 18.28 3.45 -7.12
CA TYR A 164 17.41 2.52 -7.85
C TYR A 164 17.50 1.05 -7.41
N ALA A 165 18.08 0.76 -6.24
CA ALA A 165 18.26 -0.60 -5.78
C ALA A 165 16.91 -1.32 -5.56
N TYR A 166 15.93 -0.64 -4.96
CA TYR A 166 14.61 -1.22 -4.73
C TYR A 166 13.83 -1.38 -6.04
N LEU A 167 13.93 -0.40 -6.93
CA LEU A 167 13.33 -0.41 -8.26
C LEU A 167 13.84 -1.57 -9.10
N LEU A 168 15.15 -1.77 -9.17
CA LEU A 168 15.77 -2.87 -9.90
C LEU A 168 15.33 -4.22 -9.33
N HIS A 169 15.33 -4.35 -8.00
CA HIS A 169 14.85 -5.56 -7.33
C HIS A 169 13.37 -5.83 -7.66
N GLN A 170 12.51 -4.82 -7.56
CA GLN A 170 11.08 -4.96 -7.81
C GLN A 170 10.77 -5.25 -9.29
N ALA A 171 11.46 -4.59 -10.22
CA ALA A 171 11.31 -4.83 -11.66
C ALA A 171 11.74 -6.25 -12.05
N LYS A 172 12.84 -6.76 -11.47
CA LYS A 172 13.26 -8.16 -11.66
C LYS A 172 12.22 -9.14 -11.12
N ARG A 173 11.62 -8.86 -9.97
CA ARG A 173 10.58 -9.70 -9.36
C ARG A 173 9.32 -9.74 -10.23
N TRP A 174 8.83 -8.58 -10.68
CA TRP A 174 7.65 -8.47 -11.54
C TRP A 174 7.87 -9.07 -12.94
N SER A 175 9.03 -8.84 -13.56
CA SER A 175 9.36 -9.45 -14.85
C SER A 175 9.43 -10.99 -14.77
N GLY A 176 9.95 -11.55 -13.67
CA GLY A 176 9.96 -12.99 -13.42
C GLY A 176 8.56 -13.61 -13.32
N ARG A 177 7.63 -12.94 -12.62
CA ARG A 177 6.23 -13.39 -12.51
C ARG A 177 5.50 -13.40 -13.84
N ARG A 178 5.72 -12.39 -14.69
CA ARG A 178 5.12 -12.32 -16.04
C ARG A 178 5.54 -13.46 -16.96
N ARG A 179 6.79 -13.92 -16.85
CA ARG A 179 7.32 -15.04 -17.64
C ARG A 179 6.82 -16.41 -17.16
N SER A 180 6.25 -16.47 -15.96
CA SER A 180 5.65 -17.69 -15.39
C SER A 180 4.16 -17.44 -15.11
N PRO A 181 3.26 -17.61 -16.10
CA PRO A 181 1.81 -17.38 -15.96
C PRO A 181 1.10 -18.36 -15.00
N ARG A 182 1.78 -18.95 -14.03
CA ARG A 182 1.20 -19.92 -13.11
C ARG A 182 0.32 -19.20 -12.08
N LEU A 183 -0.98 -19.19 -12.37
CA LEU A 183 -2.06 -19.47 -11.42
C LEU A 183 -1.97 -18.74 -10.07
N HIS A 184 -2.17 -17.42 -10.06
CA HIS A 184 -2.41 -16.66 -8.82
C HIS A 184 -3.79 -15.99 -8.77
N TYR A 185 -4.77 -16.62 -9.40
CA TYR A 185 -6.17 -16.51 -8.94
C TYR A 185 -6.48 -17.74 -8.10
N ARG A 186 -6.20 -17.67 -6.80
CA ARG A 186 -6.87 -18.52 -5.81
C ARG A 186 -7.61 -17.61 -4.84
N ALA A 187 -8.94 -17.62 -5.04
CA ALA A 187 -10.05 -17.18 -4.17
C ALA A 187 -10.04 -15.72 -3.69
#